data_AF-A0AA38MBS4-F1
#
_entry.id   AF-A0AA38MBS4-F1
#
_cell.length_a   1.000
_cell.length_b   1.000
_cell.length_c   1.000
_cell.angle_alpha   90.00
_cell.angle_beta   90.00
_cell.angle_gamma   90.00
#
_symmetry.space_group_name_H-M   'P 1'
#
loop_
_entity.id
_entity.type
_entity.pdbx_description
1 polymer ?
#
loop_
_entity_poly.entity_id
_entity_poly.type
_entity_poly.pdbx_seq_one_letter_code
_entity_poly.pdbx_strand_id
1 'polypeptide(L)'
;MESQKAENVSKEIVEEFEVAQRKLIPHKSKEFYTREYDKFCEWRCSKNVTNCDEKFVMAYLSQMSKVYKPSSLWCTYSKLKKMLKIKENVDISKFLLVTEYMKSNSVGDEAKKSWVLQRKEIEEFMLKAPDLTYLLVKIKPVR
;
A
#
# COMPACT_ATOMS: atom_id res chain seq x y z
N MET A 1 43.70 20.00 -15.34
CA MET A 1 43.53 18.55 -15.11
C MET A 1 43.20 18.38 -13.63
N GLU A 2 41.92 18.29 -13.27
CA GLU A 2 41.52 17.87 -11.93
C GLU A 2 40.45 16.81 -12.11
N SER A 3 40.95 15.59 -12.31
CA SER A 3 40.19 14.36 -12.24
C SER A 3 39.90 14.02 -10.77
N GLN A 4 38.74 13.38 -10.57
CA GLN A 4 38.41 12.47 -9.47
C GLN A 4 38.08 13.11 -8.11
N LYS A 5 36.80 13.49 -7.96
CA LYS A 5 36.11 13.45 -6.66
C LYS A 5 34.73 12.81 -6.82
N ALA A 6 34.70 11.62 -7.39
CA ALA A 6 33.54 10.74 -7.37
C ALA A 6 34.01 9.38 -6.86
N GLU A 7 33.21 8.81 -5.95
CA GLU A 7 33.16 7.37 -5.63
C GLU A 7 34.22 6.81 -4.67
N ASN A 8 33.96 6.98 -3.37
CA ASN A 8 34.12 5.87 -2.42
C ASN A 8 33.13 6.04 -1.26
N VAL A 9 31.84 5.85 -1.54
CA VAL A 9 30.91 5.52 -0.44
C VAL A 9 31.28 4.11 -0.02
N SER A 10 31.87 3.96 1.17
CA SER A 10 32.29 2.66 1.70
C SER A 10 31.15 1.65 1.59
N LYS A 11 31.44 0.42 1.15
CA LYS A 11 30.44 -0.65 0.96
C LYS A 11 29.55 -0.85 2.20
N GLU A 12 30.12 -0.67 3.39
CA GLU A 12 29.40 -0.69 4.67
C GLU A 12 28.29 0.36 4.78
N ILE A 13 28.51 1.58 4.27
CA ILE A 13 27.51 2.65 4.29
C ILE A 13 26.36 2.32 3.33
N VAL A 14 26.67 1.78 2.15
CA VAL A 14 25.66 1.34 1.17
C VAL A 14 24.83 0.19 1.75
N GLU A 15 25.48 -0.77 2.40
CA GLU A 15 24.81 -1.93 2.98
C GLU A 15 23.94 -1.56 4.18
N GLU A 16 24.42 -0.72 5.09
CA GLU A 16 23.61 -0.19 6.20
C GLU A 16 22.43 0.64 5.67
N PHE A 17 22.64 1.44 4.63
CA PHE A 17 21.57 2.17 3.95
C PHE A 17 20.50 1.22 3.39
N GLU A 18 20.88 0.16 2.68
CA GLU A 18 19.94 -0.82 2.13
C GLU A 18 19.19 -1.58 3.23
N VAL A 19 19.85 -1.90 4.34
CA VAL A 19 19.22 -2.53 5.52
C VAL A 19 18.19 -1.58 6.14
N ALA A 20 18.55 -0.31 6.36
CA ALA A 20 17.64 0.70 6.86
C ALA A 20 16.47 0.95 5.89
N GLN A 21 16.74 1.00 4.59
CA GLN A 21 15.74 1.19 3.54
C GLN A 21 14.74 0.03 3.48
N ARG A 22 15.19 -1.21 3.66
CA ARG A 22 14.30 -2.38 3.75
C ARG A 22 13.37 -2.33 4.97
N LYS A 23 13.82 -1.76 6.08
CA LYS A 23 12.99 -1.54 7.28
C LYS A 23 11.90 -0.48 7.09
N LEU A 24 12.00 0.38 6.06
CA LEU A 24 10.98 1.40 5.78
C LEU A 24 9.64 0.83 5.28
N ILE A 25 9.64 -0.41 4.79
CA ILE A 25 8.44 -1.12 4.32
C ILE A 25 7.97 -2.04 5.46
N PRO A 26 6.67 -2.03 5.84
CA PRO A 26 6.20 -2.88 6.91
C PRO A 26 6.44 -4.36 6.60
N HIS A 27 7.11 -5.08 7.50
CA HIS A 27 7.55 -6.46 7.26
C HIS A 27 6.40 -7.40 6.85
N LYS A 28 5.27 -7.35 7.56
CA LYS A 28 4.10 -8.22 7.29
C LYS A 28 3.45 -8.00 5.93
N SER A 29 3.57 -6.80 5.35
CA SER A 29 2.88 -6.44 4.12
C SER A 29 3.81 -6.16 2.95
N LYS A 30 5.12 -6.38 3.11
CA LYS A 30 6.15 -6.12 2.10
C LYS A 30 5.81 -6.69 0.74
N GLU A 31 5.36 -7.94 0.68
CA GLU A 31 4.99 -8.62 -0.56
C GLU A 31 3.87 -7.89 -1.31
N PHE A 32 2.90 -7.31 -0.60
CA PHE A 32 1.83 -6.53 -1.22
C PHE A 32 2.31 -5.19 -1.79
N TYR A 33 3.33 -4.57 -1.19
CA TYR A 33 3.92 -3.34 -1.73
C TYR A 33 4.74 -3.64 -2.98
N THR A 34 5.60 -4.67 -2.93
CA THR A 34 6.41 -5.10 -4.07
C THR A 34 5.52 -5.49 -5.25
N ARG A 35 4.52 -6.37 -5.03
CA ARG A 35 3.61 -6.80 -6.09
C ARG A 35 2.85 -5.66 -6.75
N GLU A 36 2.44 -4.65 -5.99
CA GLU A 36 1.71 -3.51 -6.55
C GLU A 36 2.64 -2.61 -7.40
N TYR A 37 3.90 -2.47 -6.97
CA TYR A 37 4.91 -1.78 -7.73
C TYR A 37 5.28 -2.52 -9.01
N ASP A 38 5.42 -3.85 -8.95
CA ASP A 38 5.76 -4.67 -10.12
C ASP A 38 4.67 -4.57 -11.20
N LYS A 39 3.39 -4.63 -10.83
CA LYS A 39 2.27 -4.39 -11.78
C LYS A 39 2.37 -3.01 -12.45
N PHE A 40 2.75 -2.00 -11.69
CA PHE A 40 2.92 -0.65 -12.22
C PHE A 40 4.13 -0.56 -13.16
N CYS A 41 5.23 -1.24 -12.85
CA CYS A 41 6.38 -1.37 -13.74
C CYS A 41 6.04 -2.13 -15.03
N GLU A 42 5.31 -3.25 -14.94
CA GLU A 42 4.83 -4.01 -16.11
C GLU A 42 3.95 -3.13 -17.02
N TRP A 43 3.04 -2.36 -16.42
CA TRP A 43 2.22 -1.42 -17.15
C TRP A 43 3.05 -0.31 -17.81
N ARG A 44 4.07 0.19 -17.10
CA ARG A 44 5.03 1.16 -17.63
C ARG A 44 5.81 0.63 -18.83
N CYS A 45 6.36 -0.58 -18.72
CA CYS A 45 7.08 -1.25 -19.80
C CYS A 45 6.17 -1.42 -21.03
N SER A 46 4.91 -1.81 -20.82
CA SER A 46 3.92 -1.96 -21.89
C SER A 46 3.62 -0.65 -22.63
N LYS A 47 3.86 0.51 -22.01
CA LYS A 47 3.64 1.84 -22.59
C LYS A 47 4.92 2.53 -23.07
N ASN A 48 6.08 1.89 -22.94
CA ASN A 48 7.41 2.44 -23.31
C ASN A 48 7.70 3.81 -22.67
N VAL A 49 7.24 4.04 -21.45
CA VAL A 49 7.50 5.28 -20.70
C VAL A 49 8.61 5.03 -19.70
N THR A 50 9.65 5.86 -19.68
CA THR A 50 10.74 5.76 -18.69
C THR A 50 10.50 6.63 -17.45
N ASN A 51 9.83 7.78 -17.60
CA ASN A 51 9.67 8.75 -16.51
C ASN A 51 8.36 8.59 -15.70
N CYS A 52 8.45 8.84 -14.40
CA CYS A 52 7.35 8.96 -13.46
C CYS A 52 6.68 10.35 -13.49
N ASP A 53 6.04 10.73 -14.59
CA ASP A 53 5.36 12.03 -14.63
C ASP A 53 3.98 11.98 -13.96
N GLU A 54 3.52 13.13 -13.47
CA GLU A 54 2.18 13.30 -12.86
C GLU A 54 1.06 12.79 -13.80
N LYS A 55 1.16 13.11 -15.10
CA LYS A 55 0.21 12.64 -16.13
C LYS A 55 0.17 11.13 -16.24
N PHE A 56 1.33 10.48 -16.16
CA PHE A 56 1.46 9.03 -16.26
C PHE A 56 0.85 8.33 -15.04
N VAL A 57 1.15 8.84 -13.84
CA VAL A 57 0.55 8.32 -12.59
C VAL A 57 -0.96 8.50 -12.58
N MET A 58 -1.45 9.66 -13.02
CA MET A 58 -2.89 9.92 -13.12
C MET A 58 -3.57 8.99 -14.13
N ALA A 59 -2.96 8.73 -15.29
CA ALA A 59 -3.48 7.79 -16.27
C ALA A 59 -3.57 6.35 -15.73
N TYR A 60 -2.53 5.90 -15.00
CA TYR A 60 -2.56 4.58 -14.35
C TYR A 60 -3.71 4.49 -13.34
N LEU A 61 -3.83 5.47 -12.44
CA LEU A 61 -4.89 5.50 -11.43
C LEU A 61 -6.28 5.58 -12.06
N SER A 62 -6.42 6.28 -13.19
CA SER A 62 -7.67 6.31 -13.96
C SER A 62 -8.03 4.97 -14.59
N GLN A 63 -7.05 4.16 -14.99
CA GLN A 63 -7.32 2.80 -15.45
C GLN A 63 -7.72 1.89 -14.28
N MET A 64 -7.05 2.04 -13.14
CA MET A 64 -7.33 1.27 -11.93
C MET A 64 -8.68 1.62 -11.29
N SER A 65 -9.14 2.87 -11.38
CA SER A 65 -10.44 3.30 -10.84
C SER A 65 -11.64 2.65 -11.53
N LYS A 66 -11.47 2.18 -12.77
CA LYS A 66 -12.51 1.42 -13.49
C LYS A 66 -12.72 0.01 -12.92
N VAL A 67 -11.73 -0.52 -12.21
CA VAL A 67 -11.73 -1.90 -11.69
C VAL A 67 -11.88 -1.91 -10.17
N TYR A 68 -11.23 -0.98 -9.48
CA TYR A 68 -11.20 -0.93 -8.02
C TYR A 68 -12.20 0.07 -7.44
N LYS A 69 -12.74 -0.28 -6.27
CA LYS A 69 -13.48 0.65 -5.43
C LYS A 69 -12.57 1.79 -4.94
N PRO A 70 -13.12 2.98 -4.62
CA PRO A 70 -12.31 4.13 -4.23
C PRO A 70 -11.38 3.85 -3.05
N SER A 71 -11.86 3.22 -1.98
CA SER A 71 -11.02 2.76 -0.85
C SER A 71 -9.83 1.86 -1.27
N SER A 72 -10.05 0.92 -2.20
CA SER A 72 -9.00 0.04 -2.72
C SER A 72 -8.01 0.78 -3.63
N LEU A 73 -8.50 1.76 -4.39
CA LEU A 73 -7.67 2.64 -5.21
C LEU A 73 -6.77 3.51 -4.32
N TRP A 74 -7.29 4.05 -3.21
CA TRP A 74 -6.50 4.78 -2.22
C TRP A 74 -5.41 3.93 -1.56
N CYS A 75 -5.70 2.65 -1.28
CA CYS A 75 -4.67 1.71 -0.84
C CYS A 75 -3.59 1.52 -1.91
N THR A 76 -3.98 1.36 -3.18
CA THR A 76 -3.05 1.21 -4.31
C THR A 76 -2.15 2.44 -4.46
N TYR A 77 -2.74 3.64 -4.45
CA TYR A 77 -2.02 4.91 -4.45
C TYR A 77 -1.02 5.01 -3.29
N SER A 78 -1.43 4.63 -2.07
CA SER A 78 -0.57 4.69 -0.89
C SER A 78 0.62 3.73 -0.98
N LYS A 79 0.42 2.53 -1.55
CA LYS A 79 1.51 1.58 -1.81
C LYS A 79 2.49 2.14 -2.83
N LEU A 80 1.99 2.63 -3.96
CA LEU A 80 2.82 3.23 -5.00
C LEU A 80 3.59 4.44 -4.49
N LYS A 81 2.94 5.33 -3.74
CA LYS A 81 3.59 6.49 -3.10
C LYS A 81 4.81 6.09 -2.29
N LYS A 82 4.66 5.05 -1.46
CA LYS A 82 5.77 4.57 -0.62
C LYS A 82 6.87 3.93 -1.47
N MET A 83 6.50 3.10 -2.45
CA MET A 83 7.46 2.38 -3.28
C MET A 83 8.25 3.30 -4.21
N LEU A 84 7.58 4.26 -4.85
CA LEU A 84 8.21 5.26 -5.72
C LEU A 84 9.17 6.16 -4.95
N LYS A 85 8.79 6.56 -3.73
CA LYS A 85 9.67 7.32 -2.85
C LYS A 85 10.91 6.54 -2.43
N ILE A 86 10.77 5.24 -2.19
CA ILE A 86 11.88 4.39 -1.74
C ILE A 86 12.80 4.01 -2.91
N LYS A 87 12.25 3.58 -4.05
CA LYS A 87 13.03 3.01 -5.16
C LYS A 87 13.53 4.05 -6.15
N GLU A 88 12.72 5.06 -6.45
CA GLU A 88 12.98 6.03 -7.52
C GLU A 88 13.16 7.46 -6.97
N ASN A 89 13.05 7.65 -5.65
CA ASN A 89 13.04 8.96 -4.99
C ASN A 89 11.98 9.93 -5.55
N VAL A 90 10.87 9.37 -6.09
CA VAL A 90 9.76 10.16 -6.63
C VAL A 90 8.66 10.28 -5.58
N ASP A 91 8.36 11.51 -5.16
CA ASP A 91 7.29 11.79 -4.20
C ASP A 91 6.00 12.21 -4.92
N ILE A 92 5.14 11.23 -5.22
CA ILE A 92 3.85 11.46 -5.89
C ILE A 92 2.86 12.25 -5.03
N SER A 93 3.16 12.51 -3.74
CA SER A 93 2.33 13.39 -2.90
C SER A 93 2.34 14.83 -3.37
N LYS A 94 3.40 15.21 -4.12
CA LYS A 94 3.57 16.54 -4.68
C LYS A 94 2.74 16.74 -5.95
N PHE A 95 2.13 15.67 -6.48
CA PHE A 95 1.27 15.71 -7.64
C PHE A 95 -0.13 16.15 -7.23
N LEU A 96 -0.41 17.45 -7.46
CA LEU A 96 -1.66 18.11 -7.07
C LEU A 96 -2.85 17.55 -7.85
N LEU A 97 -2.71 17.35 -9.16
CA LEU A 97 -3.77 16.82 -10.02
C LEU A 97 -4.12 15.38 -9.64
N VAL A 98 -3.10 14.56 -9.33
CA VAL A 98 -3.31 13.20 -8.84
C VAL A 98 -4.04 13.21 -7.50
N THR A 99 -3.64 14.08 -6.58
CA THR A 99 -4.27 14.18 -5.26
C THR A 99 -5.72 14.64 -5.36
N GLU A 100 -6.00 15.62 -6.21
CA GLU A 100 -7.35 16.12 -6.48
C GLU A 100 -8.23 15.06 -7.15
N TYR A 101 -7.68 14.34 -8.13
CA TYR A 101 -8.35 13.19 -8.76
C TYR A 101 -8.72 12.09 -7.76
N MET A 102 -7.79 11.75 -6.86
CA MET A 102 -8.05 10.73 -5.84
C MET A 102 -9.16 11.18 -4.87
N LYS A 103 -9.18 12.47 -4.50
CA LYS A 103 -10.23 13.04 -3.64
C LYS A 103 -11.60 13.01 -4.31
N SER A 104 -11.69 13.46 -5.57
CA SER A 104 -12.95 13.47 -6.31
C SER A 104 -13.49 12.05 -6.53
N ASN A 105 -12.61 11.07 -6.76
CA ASN A 105 -13.00 9.67 -6.93
C ASN A 105 -13.52 9.00 -5.64
N SER A 106 -13.22 9.56 -4.46
CA SER A 106 -13.75 9.06 -3.17
C SER A 106 -15.03 9.73 -2.70
N VAL A 107 -15.54 10.73 -3.43
CA VAL A 107 -16.77 11.40 -3.04
C VAL A 107 -17.93 10.41 -3.11
N GLY A 108 -18.56 10.14 -1.96
CA GLY A 108 -19.67 9.19 -1.84
C GLY A 108 -19.29 7.73 -1.58
N ASP A 109 -18.01 7.40 -1.40
CA ASP A 109 -17.62 6.04 -0.94
C ASP A 109 -17.98 5.88 0.54
N GLU A 110 -19.10 5.20 0.82
CA GLU A 110 -19.48 4.87 2.18
C GLU A 110 -18.78 3.58 2.64
N ALA A 111 -18.12 3.66 3.79
CA ALA A 111 -17.55 2.48 4.41
C ALA A 111 -18.65 1.46 4.71
N LYS A 112 -18.54 0.27 4.12
CA LYS A 112 -19.43 -0.86 4.45
C LYS A 112 -19.25 -1.21 5.92
N LYS A 113 -20.24 -0.86 6.75
CA LYS A 113 -20.24 -1.25 8.16
C LYS A 113 -20.29 -2.77 8.26
N SER A 114 -19.46 -3.34 9.12
CA SER A 114 -19.59 -4.73 9.52
C SER A 114 -20.88 -4.91 10.29
N TRP A 115 -21.52 -6.06 10.09
CA TRP A 115 -22.69 -6.40 10.89
C TRP A 115 -22.30 -6.62 12.35
N VAL A 116 -23.08 -6.04 13.27
CA VAL A 116 -22.84 -6.11 14.71
C VAL A 116 -23.75 -7.18 15.29
N LEU A 117 -23.13 -8.23 15.82
CA LEU A 117 -23.81 -9.34 16.50
C LEU A 117 -24.68 -8.81 17.65
N GLN A 118 -25.94 -9.23 17.67
CA GLN A 118 -26.87 -8.97 18.75
C GLN A 118 -26.60 -9.92 19.93
N ARG A 119 -27.09 -9.53 21.12
CA ARG A 119 -26.93 -10.35 22.34
C ARG A 119 -27.36 -11.80 22.15
N LYS A 120 -28.52 -12.04 21.52
CA LYS A 120 -29.05 -13.39 21.28
C LYS A 120 -28.12 -14.25 20.42
N GLU A 121 -27.48 -13.64 19.44
CA GLU A 121 -26.58 -14.34 18.50
C GLU A 121 -25.24 -14.63 19.16
N ILE A 122 -24.81 -13.75 20.08
CA ILE A 122 -23.66 -14.01 20.96
C ILE A 122 -23.99 -15.18 21.91
N GLU A 123 -25.15 -15.17 22.56
CA GLU A 123 -25.59 -16.26 23.45
C GLU A 123 -25.68 -17.59 22.71
N GLU A 124 -26.25 -17.59 21.50
CA GLU A 124 -26.30 -18.76 20.64
C GLU A 124 -24.90 -19.27 20.29
N PHE A 125 -23.98 -18.37 19.92
CA PHE A 125 -22.58 -18.72 19.67
C PHE A 125 -21.91 -19.31 20.92
N MET A 126 -22.12 -18.72 22.10
CA MET A 126 -21.52 -19.19 23.36
C MET A 126 -22.00 -20.59 23.73
N LEU A 127 -23.28 -20.89 23.51
CA LEU A 127 -23.89 -22.17 23.90
C LEU A 127 -23.68 -23.29 22.86
N LYS A 128 -23.81 -22.96 21.56
CA LYS A 128 -23.86 -23.99 20.50
C LYS A 128 -22.54 -24.20 19.77
N ALA A 129 -21.64 -23.21 19.73
CA ALA A 129 -20.39 -23.37 18.99
C ALA A 129 -19.47 -24.40 19.69
N PRO A 130 -18.79 -25.32 18.97
CA PRO A 130 -17.91 -26.31 19.58
C PRO A 130 -16.70 -25.68 20.27
N ASP A 131 -16.43 -26.06 21.51
CA ASP A 131 -15.32 -25.49 22.29
C ASP A 131 -13.94 -25.84 21.70
N LEU A 132 -13.77 -27.04 21.15
CA LEU A 132 -12.50 -27.45 20.52
C LEU A 132 -12.01 -26.46 19.45
N THR A 133 -12.93 -25.75 18.79
CA THR A 133 -12.60 -24.76 17.74
C THR A 133 -12.66 -23.34 18.26
N TYR A 134 -13.60 -23.01 19.16
CA TYR A 134 -13.95 -21.63 19.49
C TYR A 134 -13.68 -21.23 20.94
N LEU A 135 -13.13 -22.11 21.79
CA LEU A 135 -12.91 -21.85 23.21
C LEU A 135 -12.18 -20.53 23.46
N LEU A 136 -11.07 -20.26 22.75
CA LEU A 136 -10.29 -19.02 22.88
C LEU A 136 -11.06 -17.75 22.53
N VAL A 137 -12.06 -17.85 21.64
CA VAL A 137 -12.93 -16.74 21.26
C VAL A 137 -13.97 -16.50 22.36
N LYS A 138 -14.50 -17.57 22.96
CA LYS A 138 -15.50 -17.52 24.04
C LYS A 138 -14.95 -16.97 25.36
N ILE A 139 -13.73 -17.34 25.73
CA ILE A 139 -13.16 -17.07 27.07
C ILE A 139 -12.32 -15.79 27.15
N LYS A 140 -12.38 -14.89 26.17
CA LYS A 140 -11.49 -13.71 26.13
C LYS A 140 -11.48 -13.00 27.50
N PRO A 141 -10.36 -13.00 28.24
CA PRO A 141 -10.33 -12.39 29.57
C PRO A 141 -10.51 -10.88 29.41
N VAL A 142 -11.47 -10.33 30.14
CA VAL A 142 -11.59 -8.89 30.35
C VAL A 142 -10.30 -8.44 31.02
N ARG A 143 -9.52 -7.60 30.33
CA ARG A 143 -8.43 -6.83 30.94
C ARG A 143 -8.94 -5.44 31.25
#